data_AF-A0AAJ2TRP9-F1
#
_entry.id   AF-A0AAJ2TRP9-F1
#
_cell.length_a   1.000
_cell.length_b   1.000
_cell.length_c   1.000
_cell.angle_alpha   90.00
_cell.angle_beta   90.00
_cell.angle_gamma   90.00
#
_symmetry.space_group_name_H-M   'P 1'
#
loop_
_entity.id
_entity.type
_entity.pdbx_description
1 polymer ?
#
loop_
_entity_poly.entity_id
_entity_poly.type
_entity_poly.pdbx_seq_one_letter_code
_entity_poly.pdbx_strand_id
1 'polypeptide(L)'
;MSTSPISSALLAAAASFGEASQPLRNLLVDHLVETSPEAVERLAEASLAGHRLMLATDADTPDPQVRLLVVDSEQRVTQIAAIGLFPPSDLWN
;
A
#
# COMPACT_ATOMS: atom_id res chain seq x y z
N MET A 1 -2.82 10.05 25.24
CA MET A 1 -1.59 9.79 24.48
C MET A 1 -0.95 11.13 24.18
N SER A 2 0.33 11.31 24.51
CA SER A 2 1.06 12.55 24.17
C SER A 2 1.31 12.54 22.66
N THR A 3 0.55 13.30 21.89
CA THR A 3 0.80 13.49 20.46
C THR A 3 1.84 14.59 20.32
N SER A 4 3.11 14.27 20.59
CA SER A 4 4.19 15.12 20.14
C SER A 4 4.02 15.36 18.63
N PRO A 5 4.05 16.62 18.17
CA PRO A 5 3.84 16.91 16.77
C PRO A 5 4.91 16.21 15.93
N ILE A 6 4.49 15.64 14.80
CA ILE A 6 5.36 15.04 13.81
C ILE A 6 6.38 16.11 13.38
N SER A 7 7.66 15.73 13.21
CA SER A 7 8.67 16.68 12.74
C SER A 7 8.29 17.24 11.36
N SER A 8 8.65 18.48 11.08
CA SER A 8 8.36 19.13 9.78
C SER A 8 8.95 18.35 8.60
N ALA A 9 10.14 17.77 8.77
CA ALA A 9 10.78 16.93 7.76
C ALA A 9 9.96 15.66 7.47
N LEU A 10 9.47 14.97 8.52
CA LEU A 10 8.65 13.78 8.35
C LEU A 10 7.28 14.11 7.75
N LEU A 11 6.68 15.24 8.13
CA LEU A 11 5.44 15.72 7.51
C LEU A 11 5.62 15.97 6.00
N ALA A 12 6.70 16.66 5.60
CA ALA A 12 6.98 16.94 4.20
C ALA A 12 7.23 15.65 3.39
N ALA A 13 7.99 14.70 3.95
CA ALA A 13 8.23 13.40 3.31
C ALA A 13 6.93 12.59 3.15
N ALA A 14 6.08 12.56 4.18
CA ALA A 14 4.79 11.87 4.12
C ALA A 14 3.84 12.50 3.11
N ALA A 15 3.80 13.84 3.01
CA ALA A 15 2.99 14.54 2.02
C ALA A 15 3.45 14.22 0.59
N SER A 16 4.76 14.29 0.33
CA SER A 16 5.34 13.95 -0.97
C SER A 16 5.07 12.49 -1.35
N PHE A 17 5.18 11.56 -0.40
CA PHE A 17 4.82 10.17 -0.61
C PHE A 17 3.33 10.02 -0.95
N GLY A 18 2.45 10.72 -0.22
CA GLY A 18 1.00 10.72 -0.48
C GLY A 18 0.66 11.12 -1.92
N GLU A 19 1.26 12.22 -2.41
CA GLU A 19 1.10 12.67 -3.80
C GLU A 19 1.62 11.65 -4.81
N ALA A 20 2.83 11.12 -4.60
CA ALA A 20 3.44 10.13 -5.48
C ALA A 20 2.72 8.77 -5.48
N SER A 21 2.01 8.43 -4.40
CA SER A 21 1.34 7.14 -4.23
C SER A 21 0.01 7.03 -4.99
N GLN A 22 -0.63 8.16 -5.37
CA GLN A 22 -1.92 8.14 -6.05
C GLN A 22 -1.89 7.42 -7.42
N PRO A 23 -0.96 7.77 -8.33
CA PRO A 23 -0.82 7.05 -9.61
C PRO A 23 -0.51 5.57 -9.39
N LEU A 24 0.37 5.26 -8.44
CA LEU A 24 0.73 3.89 -8.10
C LEU A 24 -0.49 3.07 -7.66
N ARG A 25 -1.33 3.63 -6.79
CA ARG A 25 -2.57 2.97 -6.34
C ARG A 25 -3.45 2.55 -7.51
N ASN A 26 -3.65 3.43 -8.49
CA ASN A 26 -4.52 3.14 -9.62
C ASN A 26 -3.93 2.01 -10.47
N LEU A 27 -2.63 2.07 -10.79
CA LEU A 27 -1.93 1.00 -11.52
C LEU A 27 -2.00 -0.36 -10.81
N LEU A 28 -1.89 -0.35 -9.47
CA LEU A 28 -2.00 -1.57 -8.67
C LEU A 28 -3.40 -2.17 -8.73
N VAL A 29 -4.45 -1.35 -8.66
CA VAL A 29 -5.83 -1.83 -8.79
C VAL A 29 -6.08 -2.40 -10.18
N ASP A 30 -5.64 -1.70 -11.24
CA ASP A 30 -5.75 -2.18 -12.62
C ASP A 30 -5.03 -3.53 -12.79
N HIS A 31 -3.82 -3.65 -12.24
CA HIS A 31 -3.07 -4.91 -12.24
C HIS A 31 -3.81 -6.04 -11.50
N LEU A 32 -4.46 -5.76 -10.37
CA LEU A 32 -5.25 -6.77 -9.64
C LEU A 32 -6.46 -7.24 -10.43
N VAL A 33 -7.11 -6.35 -11.19
CA VAL A 33 -8.21 -6.73 -12.09
C VAL A 33 -7.74 -7.76 -13.12
N GLU A 34 -6.53 -7.61 -13.63
CA GLU A 34 -5.96 -8.53 -14.63
C GLU A 34 -5.44 -9.84 -14.03
N THR A 35 -4.93 -9.80 -12.79
CA THR A 35 -4.14 -10.92 -12.23
C THR A 35 -4.82 -11.69 -11.10
N SER A 36 -5.79 -11.07 -10.40
CA SER A 36 -6.39 -11.68 -9.20
C SER A 36 -7.82 -11.17 -8.93
N PRO A 37 -8.83 -11.78 -9.57
CA PRO A 37 -10.25 -11.46 -9.34
C PRO A 37 -10.66 -11.53 -7.86
N GLU A 38 -10.15 -12.50 -7.10
CA GLU A 38 -10.40 -12.64 -5.65
C GLU A 38 -9.93 -11.40 -4.86
N ALA A 39 -8.77 -10.84 -5.23
CA ALA A 39 -8.25 -9.65 -4.56
C ALA A 39 -9.12 -8.41 -4.85
N VAL A 40 -9.71 -8.34 -6.04
CA VAL A 40 -10.67 -7.28 -6.41
C VAL A 40 -11.96 -7.41 -5.61
N GLU A 41 -12.48 -8.63 -5.45
CA GLU A 41 -13.67 -8.87 -4.60
C GLU A 41 -13.42 -8.44 -3.16
N ARG A 42 -12.30 -8.87 -2.56
CA ARG A 42 -11.91 -8.47 -1.20
C ARG A 42 -11.70 -6.97 -1.05
N LEU A 43 -11.17 -6.30 -2.07
CA LEU A 43 -11.02 -4.85 -2.10
C LEU A 43 -12.39 -4.15 -2.15
N ALA A 44 -13.32 -4.65 -2.96
CA ALA A 44 -14.67 -4.12 -3.06
C ALA A 44 -15.44 -4.28 -1.75
N GLU A 45 -15.37 -5.44 -1.10
CA GLU A 45 -15.94 -5.69 0.22
C GLU A 45 -15.39 -4.73 1.27
N ALA A 46 -14.06 -4.56 1.30
CA ALA A 46 -13.42 -3.63 2.23
C ALA A 46 -13.84 -2.17 1.97
N SER A 47 -13.98 -1.78 0.70
CA SER A 47 -14.48 -0.44 0.33
C SER A 47 -15.92 -0.23 0.79
N LEU A 48 -16.80 -1.23 0.62
CA LEU A 48 -18.19 -1.18 1.07
C LEU A 48 -18.29 -1.11 2.60
N ALA A 49 -17.39 -1.77 3.31
CA ALA A 49 -17.26 -1.69 4.76
C ALA A 49 -16.63 -0.38 5.27
N GLY A 50 -16.24 0.54 4.37
CA GLY A 50 -15.62 1.81 4.73
C GLY A 50 -14.17 1.68 5.25
N HIS A 51 -13.51 0.56 4.95
CA HIS A 51 -12.11 0.37 5.33
C HIS A 51 -11.20 1.30 4.52
N ARG A 52 -10.11 1.75 5.14
CA ARG A 52 -9.14 2.65 4.51
C ARG A 52 -8.11 1.82 3.77
N LEU A 53 -7.95 2.10 2.48
CA LEU A 53 -6.90 1.50 1.67
C LEU A 53 -5.53 2.08 2.04
N MET A 54 -4.52 1.23 2.14
CA MET A 54 -3.13 1.60 2.39
C MET A 54 -2.20 0.90 1.41
N LEU A 55 -1.15 1.61 1.01
CA LEU A 55 -0.01 1.07 0.30
C LEU A 55 1.13 0.91 1.29
N ALA A 56 1.73 -0.28 1.31
CA ALA A 56 2.91 -0.56 2.09
C ALA A 56 4.01 -1.11 1.20
N THR A 57 5.24 -0.75 1.53
CA THR A 57 6.45 -1.27 0.90
C THR A 57 7.33 -1.85 1.99
N ASP A 58 7.86 -3.04 1.78
CA ASP A 58 8.82 -3.62 2.72
C ASP A 58 10.06 -2.72 2.80
N ALA A 59 10.46 -2.35 4.02
CA ALA A 59 11.71 -1.66 4.27
C ALA A 59 12.83 -2.69 4.51
N ASP A 60 14.08 -2.29 4.28
CA ASP A 60 15.28 -3.05 4.66
C ASP A 60 15.42 -4.44 4.01
N THR A 61 14.88 -4.60 2.81
CA THR A 61 15.05 -5.80 1.96
C THR A 61 15.63 -5.41 0.61
N PRO A 62 16.52 -6.22 0.00
CA PRO A 62 17.03 -5.98 -1.34
C PRO A 62 15.94 -6.05 -2.41
N ASP A 63 14.86 -6.80 -2.15
CA ASP A 63 13.72 -6.94 -3.06
C ASP A 63 12.43 -6.50 -2.35
N PRO A 64 12.16 -5.19 -2.26
CA PRO A 64 10.98 -4.69 -1.57
C PRO A 64 9.70 -5.10 -2.31
N GLN A 65 8.75 -5.67 -1.56
CA GLN A 65 7.42 -5.95 -2.07
C GLN A 65 6.48 -4.77 -1.84
N VAL A 66 5.67 -4.48 -2.86
CA VAL A 66 4.53 -3.57 -2.73
C VAL A 66 3.28 -4.36 -2.32
N ARG A 67 2.66 -3.94 -1.23
CA ARG A 67 1.47 -4.59 -0.65
C ARG A 67 0.29 -3.64 -0.68
N LEU A 68 -0.87 -4.19 -1.01
CA LEU A 68 -2.15 -3.52 -0.87
C LEU A 68 -2.82 -4.00 0.42
N LEU A 69 -3.04 -3.07 1.34
CA LEU A 69 -3.58 -3.33 2.67
C LEU A 69 -4.87 -2.54 2.88
N VAL A 70 -5.73 -3.02 3.76
CA VAL A 70 -6.88 -2.24 4.26
C VAL A 70 -6.84 -2.16 5.78
N VAL A 71 -7.29 -1.03 6.31
CA VAL A 71 -7.37 -0.77 7.75
C VAL A 71 -8.80 -0.45 8.14
N ASP A 72 -9.35 -1.25 9.04
CA ASP A 72 -10.71 -1.07 9.55
C ASP A 72 -10.80 0.07 10.60
N SER A 73 -12.00 0.25 11.16
CA SER A 73 -12.27 1.24 12.22
C SER A 73 -11.57 0.90 13.54
N GLU A 74 -11.29 -0.37 13.79
CA GLU A 74 -10.58 -0.88 14.97
C GLU A 74 -9.06 -0.87 14.80
N GLN A 75 -8.55 -0.29 13.71
CA GLN A 75 -7.12 -0.28 13.33
C GLN A 75 -6.53 -1.66 13.02
N ARG A 76 -7.36 -2.66 12.69
CA ARG A 76 -6.85 -3.95 12.22
C ARG A 76 -6.40 -3.83 10.78
N VAL A 77 -5.20 -4.34 10.51
CA VAL A 77 -4.58 -4.33 9.18
C VAL A 77 -4.81 -5.68 8.52
N THR A 78 -5.39 -5.67 7.32
CA THR A 78 -5.56 -6.87 6.49
C THR A 78 -4.85 -6.69 5.17
N GLN A 79 -4.02 -7.66 4.78
CA GLN A 79 -3.44 -7.69 3.44
C GLN A 79 -4.46 -8.22 2.44
N ILE A 80 -4.68 -7.46 1.37
CA ILE A 80 -5.49 -7.85 0.21
C ILE A 80 -4.62 -8.59 -0.80
N ALA A 81 -3.47 -8.02 -1.17
CA ALA A 81 -2.57 -8.59 -2.15
C ALA A 81 -1.11 -8.18 -1.92
N ALA A 82 -0.17 -9.01 -2.40
CA ALA A 82 1.22 -8.66 -2.61
C ALA A 82 1.44 -8.60 -4.13
N ILE A 83 1.79 -7.42 -4.65
CA ILE A 83 1.71 -7.14 -6.09
C ILE A 83 3.03 -7.49 -6.81
N GLY A 84 4.11 -7.70 -6.06
CA GLY A 84 5.39 -8.20 -6.58
C GLY A 84 6.61 -7.46 -6.04
N LEU A 85 7.78 -7.85 -6.54
CA LEU A 85 9.09 -7.29 -6.20
C LEU A 85 9.43 -6.11 -7.11
N PHE A 86 9.94 -5.01 -6.54
CA PHE A 86 10.29 -3.81 -7.29
C PHE A 86 11.74 -3.38 -7.06
N PRO A 87 12.55 -3.27 -8.13
CA PRO A 87 12.84 -4.34 -9.09
C PRO A 87 13.59 -5.51 -8.42
N PRO A 88 13.47 -6.75 -8.91
CA PRO A 88 14.30 -7.85 -8.43
C PRO A 88 15.79 -7.52 -8.59
N SER A 89 16.56 -7.66 -7.52
CA SER A 89 18.01 -7.52 -7.49
C SER A 89 18.70 -8.42 -8.53
N ASP A 90 18.11 -9.58 -8.83
CA ASP A 90 18.56 -10.51 -9.87
C ASP A 90 18.43 -9.98 -11.31
N LEU A 91 17.61 -8.94 -11.57
CA LEU A 91 17.51 -8.32 -12.90
C LEU A 91 18.68 -7.38 -13.24
N TRP A 92 19.57 -7.11 -12.28
CA TRP A 92 20.70 -6.20 -12.43
C TRP A 92 22.05 -6.92 -12.58
N ASN A 93 22.05 -8.26 -12.60
CA ASN A 93 23.23 -9.12 -12.78
C ASN A 93 23.40 -9.62 -14.22
#